data_AF-A0A7V9KP19-F1
#
_entry.id   AF-A0A7V9KP19-F1
#
_cell.length_a   1.000
_cell.length_b   1.000
_cell.length_c   1.000
_cell.angle_alpha   90.00
_cell.angle_beta   90.00
_cell.angle_gamma   90.00
#
_symmetry.space_group_name_H-M   'P 1'
#
loop_
_entity.id
_entity.type
_entity.pdbx_description
1 polymer ?
#
loop_
_entity_poly.entity_id
_entity_poly.type
_entity_poly.pdbx_seq_one_letter_code
_entity_poly.pdbx_strand_id
1 'polypeptide(L)' 'MDTRRLKVLGEEVPVASLTNITQGKIWAWTDKGRRPTKRKKDELDLMRILEAYPELRHKMPQEIRDQLPEV' A
#
# COMPACT_ATOMS: atom_id res chain seq x y z
N MET A 1 -9.08 -11.71 9.33
CA MET A 1 -8.09 -10.66 8.98
C MET A 1 -6.73 -11.13 9.45
N ASP A 2 -5.74 -11.17 8.56
CA ASP A 2 -4.38 -11.57 8.90
C ASP A 2 -3.65 -10.38 9.56
N THR A 3 -3.42 -10.49 10.86
CA THR A 3 -2.79 -9.47 11.71
C THR A 3 -1.76 -10.13 12.62
N ARG A 4 -0.66 -9.43 12.89
CA ARG A 4 0.38 -9.86 13.85
C ARG A 4 0.52 -8.84 14.97
N ARG A 5 0.71 -9.29 16.20
CA ARG A 5 1.02 -8.40 17.34
C ARG A 5 2.45 -7.87 17.18
N LEU A 6 2.62 -6.56 17.20
CA LEU A 6 3.94 -5.91 17.21
C LEU A 6 3.98 -4.85 18.30
N LYS A 7 5.19 -4.63 18.84
CA LYS A 7 5.45 -3.53 19.76
C LYS A 7 5.67 -2.25 18.97
N VAL A 8 4.74 -1.31 19.07
CA VAL A 8 4.78 -0.01 18.39
C VAL A 8 4.72 1.07 19.46
N LEU A 9 5.75 1.92 19.53
CA LEU A 9 5.88 2.97 20.56
C LEU A 9 5.73 2.45 22.00
N GLY A 10 6.13 1.20 22.26
CA GLY A 10 6.04 0.58 23.59
C GLY A 10 4.82 -0.30 23.80
N GLU A 11 3.79 -0.20 22.96
CA GLU A 11 2.50 -0.89 23.12
C GLU A 11 2.35 -2.07 22.16
N GLU A 12 1.72 -3.15 22.63
CA GLU A 12 1.43 -4.32 21.79
C GLU A 12 0.14 -4.11 20.98
N VAL A 13 0.28 -3.82 19.69
CA VAL A 13 -0.84 -3.54 18.79
C VAL A 13 -0.96 -4.59 17.69
N PRO A 14 -2.20 -4.95 17.28
CA PRO A 14 -2.40 -5.77 16.09
C PRO A 14 -2.07 -4.95 14.84
N VAL A 15 -1.11 -5.41 14.06
CA VAL A 15 -0.68 -4.77 12.80
C VAL A 15 -1.13 -5.65 11.64
N ALA A 16 -1.86 -5.05 10.69
CA ALA A 16 -2.28 -5.73 9.48
C ALA A 16 -1.09 -6.22 8.66
N SER A 17 -1.25 -7.37 8.00
CA SER A 17 -0.22 -7.86 7.09
C SER A 17 0.00 -6.88 5.93
N LEU A 18 1.20 -6.91 5.36
CA LEU A 18 1.58 -6.02 4.27
C LEU A 18 0.64 -6.17 3.07
N THR A 19 0.21 -7.40 2.76
CA THR A 19 -0.77 -7.65 1.68
C THR A 19 -2.09 -6.92 1.96
N ASN A 20 -2.60 -6.98 3.20
CA ASN A 20 -3.83 -6.29 3.58
C ASN A 20 -3.69 -4.77 3.52
N ILE A 21 -2.57 -4.22 3.99
CA ILE A 21 -2.28 -2.77 3.93
C ILE A 21 -2.25 -2.32 2.47
N THR A 22 -1.56 -3.07 1.61
CA THR A 22 -1.44 -2.78 0.18
C THR A 22 -2.80 -2.79 -0.50
N GLN A 23 -3.63 -3.80 -0.24
CA GLN A 23 -4.98 -3.89 -0.80
C GLN A 23 -5.86 -2.69 -0.39
N GLY A 24 -5.81 -2.28 0.88
CA GLY A 24 -6.55 -1.12 1.37
C GLY A 24 -6.11 0.19 0.70
N LYS A 25 -4.81 0.31 0.39
CA LYS A 25 -4.26 1.47 -0.35
C LYS A 25 -4.71 1.48 -1.80
N ILE A 26 -4.71 0.33 -2.47
CA ILE A 26 -5.23 0.19 -3.84
C ILE A 26 -6.69 0.64 -3.89
N TRP A 27 -7.54 0.12 -2.98
CA TRP A 27 -8.95 0.53 -2.91
C TRP A 27 -9.11 2.04 -2.71
N ALA A 28 -8.38 2.64 -1.77
CA ALA A 28 -8.45 4.07 -1.51
C ALA A 28 -8.00 4.93 -2.71
N TRP A 29 -6.99 4.47 -3.46
CA TRP A 29 -6.51 5.16 -4.66
C TRP A 29 -7.51 5.04 -5.82
N THR A 30 -8.11 3.86 -6.02
CA THR A 30 -9.10 3.60 -7.08
C THR A 30 -10.45 4.31 -6.88
N ASP A 31 -10.75 4.73 -5.64
CA ASP A 31 -12.00 5.43 -5.33
C ASP A 31 -12.08 6.77 -6.09
N LYS A 32 -13.08 6.90 -6.96
CA LYS A 32 -13.33 8.11 -7.78
C LYS A 32 -13.73 9.33 -6.95
N GLY A 33 -14.36 9.13 -5.79
CA GLY A 33 -14.74 10.20 -4.86
C GLY A 33 -13.59 10.73 -4.00
N ARG A 34 -12.42 10.07 -4.04
CA ARG A 34 -11.24 10.47 -3.28
C ARG A 34 -10.78 11.88 -3.72
N ARG A 35 -10.58 12.77 -2.74
CA ARG A 35 -10.02 14.11 -2.98
C ARG A 35 -8.68 14.01 -3.74
N PRO A 36 -8.40 14.88 -4.73
CA PRO A 36 -7.21 14.76 -5.58
C PRO A 36 -5.89 14.67 -4.81
N THR A 37 -5.69 15.50 -3.78
CA THR A 37 -4.47 15.49 -2.96
C THR A 37 -4.31 14.20 -2.16
N LYS A 38 -5.42 13.58 -1.71
CA LYS A 38 -5.39 12.28 -1.03
C LYS A 38 -5.10 11.16 -2.02
N ARG A 39 -5.67 11.20 -3.23
CA ARG A 39 -5.36 10.24 -4.29
C ARG A 39 -3.87 10.28 -4.66
N LYS A 40 -3.28 11.46 -4.83
CA LYS A 40 -1.84 11.60 -5.11
C LYS A 40 -0.98 11.07 -3.96
N LYS A 41 -1.40 11.27 -2.71
CA LYS A 41 -0.73 10.68 -1.55
C LYS A 41 -0.82 9.15 -1.58
N ASP A 42 -2.01 8.61 -1.84
CA ASP A 42 -2.23 7.15 -1.89
C ASP A 42 -1.41 6.52 -3.04
N GLU A 43 -1.26 7.21 -4.18
CA GLU A 43 -0.38 6.82 -5.29
C GLU A 43 1.09 6.73 -4.86
N LEU A 44 1.62 7.77 -4.20
CA LEU A 44 2.99 7.78 -3.68
C LEU A 44 3.20 6.69 -2.62
N ASP A 45 2.22 6.46 -1.75
CA ASP A 45 2.28 5.39 -0.76
C ASP A 45 2.40 4.01 -1.46
N LEU A 46 1.66 3.78 -2.56
CA LEU A 46 1.72 2.53 -3.33
C LEU A 46 3.08 2.34 -4.02
N MET A 47 3.63 3.40 -4.62
CA MET A 47 4.98 3.36 -5.20
C MET A 47 6.03 2.97 -4.16
N ARG A 48 6.00 3.62 -2.98
CA ARG A 48 6.95 3.32 -1.89
C ARG A 48 6.82 1.90 -1.36
N ILE A 49 5.61 1.35 -1.32
CA ILE A 49 5.41 -0.07 -0.98
C ILE A 49 6.07 -0.94 -2.05
N LEU A 50 5.88 -0.64 -3.33
CA LEU A 50 6.44 -1.44 -4.41
C LEU A 50 7.97 -1.39 -4.47
N GLU A 51 8.57 -0.23 -4.18
CA GLU A 51 10.03 -0.08 -4.05
C GLU A 51 10.59 -0.90 -2.89
N ALA A 52 9.91 -0.92 -1.75
CA ALA A 52 10.35 -1.66 -0.57
C ALA A 52 10.06 -3.17 -0.63
N TYR A 53 9.02 -3.57 -1.38
CA TYR A 53 8.52 -4.94 -1.49
C TYR A 53 8.21 -5.31 -2.94
N PRO A 54 9.23 -5.52 -3.80
CA PRO A 54 9.06 -5.82 -5.22
C PRO A 54 8.22 -7.07 -5.49
N GLU A 55 8.19 -8.03 -4.58
CA GLU A 55 7.38 -9.25 -4.69
C GLU A 55 5.88 -8.96 -4.80
N LEU A 56 5.41 -7.79 -4.35
CA LEU A 56 4.02 -7.37 -4.47
C LEU A 56 3.67 -6.77 -5.83
N ARG A 57 4.62 -6.62 -6.76
CA ARG A 57 4.40 -6.02 -8.09
C ARG A 57 3.24 -6.66 -8.84
N HIS A 58 3.10 -7.98 -8.76
CA HIS A 58 2.01 -8.70 -9.43
C HIS A 58 0.60 -8.38 -8.88
N LYS A 59 0.50 -7.81 -7.68
CA LYS A 59 -0.77 -7.41 -7.05
C LYS A 59 -1.10 -5.93 -7.24
N MET A 60 -0.17 -5.14 -7.79
CA MET A 60 -0.35 -3.70 -7.98
C MET A 60 -1.13 -3.40 -9.28
N PRO A 61 -1.95 -2.33 -9.30
CA PRO A 61 -2.56 -1.83 -10.54
C PRO A 61 -1.50 -1.52 -11.59
N GLN A 62 -1.84 -1.73 -12.86
CA GLN A 62 -0.91 -1.52 -13.96
C GLN A 62 -0.36 -0.10 -13.99
N GLU A 63 -1.22 0.88 -13.75
CA GLU A 63 -0.88 2.30 -13.75
C GLU A 63 0.16 2.67 -12.68
N ILE A 64 0.26 1.90 -11.60
CA ILE A 64 1.29 2.09 -10.58
C ILE A 64 2.58 1.38 -10.99
N ARG A 65 2.48 0.16 -11.55
CA ARG A 65 3.64 -0.61 -12.01
C ARG A 65 4.41 0.14 -13.11
N ASP A 66 3.69 0.73 -14.06
CA ASP A 66 4.28 1.40 -15.22
C ASP A 66 5.03 2.68 -14.84
N GLN A 67 4.81 3.21 -13.64
CA GLN A 67 5.52 4.38 -13.12
C GLN A 67 6.85 4.05 -12.45
N LEU A 68 7.15 2.76 -12.25
CA LEU A 68 8.40 2.30 -11.63
C LEU A 68 9.09 1.30 -12.56
N PRO A 69 10.43 1.34 -12.69
CA PRO A 69 11.16 0.33 -13.46
C PRO A 69 10.88 -1.08 -12.92
N GLU A 70 11.01 -2.08 -13.79
CA GLU A 70 11.10 -3.46 -13.33
C GLU A 70 12.44 -3.62 -12.60
N VAL A 71 12.37 -4.12 -11.36
CA VAL A 71 13.50 -4.38 -10.45
C VAL A 71 13.72 -5.88 -10.32
#